data_AF-A0A9R1WUR5-F1
#
_entry.id   AF-A0A9R1WUR5-F1
#
_cell.length_a   1.000
_cell.length_b   1.000
_cell.length_c   1.000
_cell.angle_alpha   90.00
_cell.angle_beta   90.00
_cell.angle_gamma   90.00
#
_symmetry.space_group_name_H-M   'P 1'
#
loop_
_entity.id
_entity.type
_entity.pdbx_description
1 polymer ?
#
loop_
_entity_poly.entity_id
_entity_poly.type
_entity_poly.pdbx_seq_one_letter_code
_entity_poly.pdbx_strand_id
1 'polypeptide(L)'
;MSKFSGILSKKYIPGKNINNEQDNDDNQINSIEETVNNIEQSLNNWTIPKTNINTIYRIGTFDYFQGYSIKMTEQTLSIGQNQQNLHLLSSRSILEHRTKYKFLHVGLVQIAIKPLFRIGIDAPVLLILRDET
;
A
#
# COMPACT_ATOMS: atom_id res chain seq x y z
N MET A 1 -17.57 17.82 25.43
CA MET A 1 -18.80 17.23 26.02
C MET A 1 -19.31 16.16 25.07
N SER A 2 -19.44 14.95 25.59
CA SER A 2 -19.98 13.75 24.94
C SER A 2 -21.42 13.93 24.48
N LYS A 3 -21.82 13.23 23.39
CA LYS A 3 -23.02 12.36 23.35
C LYS A 3 -23.09 11.56 22.05
N PHE A 4 -22.65 10.30 22.13
CA PHE A 4 -23.11 9.22 21.27
C PHE A 4 -24.53 8.83 21.68
N SER A 5 -25.45 8.69 20.72
CA SER A 5 -26.80 8.15 20.95
C SER A 5 -27.35 7.61 19.63
N GLY A 6 -27.23 6.29 19.46
CA GLY A 6 -27.86 5.55 18.37
C GLY A 6 -28.20 4.15 18.85
N ILE A 7 -29.28 4.02 19.62
CA ILE A 7 -29.83 2.75 20.07
C ILE A 7 -30.49 2.07 18.86
N LEU A 8 -29.86 1.07 18.28
CA LEU A 8 -30.51 0.18 17.30
C LEU A 8 -31.23 -0.94 18.06
N SER A 9 -32.53 -0.76 18.21
CA SER A 9 -33.48 -1.75 18.71
C SER A 9 -33.44 -3.02 17.83
N LYS A 10 -33.09 -4.16 18.41
CA LYS A 10 -33.33 -5.47 17.80
C LYS A 10 -34.85 -5.73 17.78
N LYS A 11 -35.46 -5.70 16.59
CA LYS A 11 -36.81 -6.21 16.39
C LYS A 11 -36.78 -7.74 16.47
N TYR A 12 -37.61 -8.31 17.34
CA TYR A 12 -37.90 -9.74 17.42
C TYR A 12 -38.76 -10.17 16.22
N ILE A 13 -38.36 -11.25 15.53
CA ILE A 13 -39.13 -11.88 14.43
C ILE A 13 -39.36 -13.35 14.84
N PRO A 14 -40.61 -13.84 14.89
CA PRO A 14 -40.89 -15.18 15.38
C PRO A 14 -40.67 -16.26 14.32
N GLY A 15 -40.03 -17.36 14.76
CA GLY A 15 -40.17 -18.74 14.27
C GLY A 15 -39.91 -18.99 12.78
N LYS A 16 -38.66 -19.34 12.42
CA LYS A 16 -38.34 -19.99 11.14
C LYS A 16 -38.32 -21.51 11.30
N ASN A 17 -38.95 -22.16 10.32
CA ASN A 17 -39.07 -23.61 10.18
C ASN A 17 -37.71 -24.21 9.78
N ILE A 18 -37.28 -25.28 10.46
CA ILE A 18 -35.87 -25.70 10.64
C ILE A 18 -35.33 -26.60 9.50
N ASN A 19 -35.96 -26.61 8.33
CA ASN A 19 -35.48 -27.42 7.21
C ASN A 19 -35.43 -26.55 5.95
N ASN A 20 -34.36 -25.74 5.79
CA ASN A 20 -33.88 -25.07 4.54
C ASN A 20 -32.75 -24.03 4.81
N GLU A 21 -31.93 -24.18 5.85
CA GLU A 21 -30.89 -23.18 6.19
C GLU A 21 -29.46 -23.59 5.82
N GLN A 22 -29.13 -24.89 5.75
CA GLN A 22 -27.76 -25.34 5.42
C GLN A 22 -27.33 -25.01 3.99
N ASP A 23 -28.20 -25.15 2.99
CA ASP A 23 -27.84 -24.89 1.59
C ASP A 23 -27.63 -23.38 1.29
N ASN A 24 -28.23 -22.48 2.08
CA ASN A 24 -28.05 -21.03 1.88
C ASN A 24 -26.75 -20.52 2.52
N ASP A 25 -26.39 -21.06 3.68
CA ASP A 25 -25.16 -20.69 4.39
C ASP A 25 -23.92 -21.21 3.65
N ASP A 26 -23.95 -22.44 3.12
CA ASP A 26 -22.84 -23.03 2.35
C ASP A 26 -22.57 -22.25 1.05
N ASN A 27 -23.64 -21.84 0.34
CA ASN A 27 -23.52 -21.00 -0.86
C ASN A 27 -22.97 -19.60 -0.53
N GLN A 28 -23.33 -19.06 0.63
CA GLN A 28 -22.83 -17.76 1.08
C GLN A 28 -21.34 -17.84 1.48
N ILE A 29 -20.92 -18.89 2.19
CA ILE A 29 -19.52 -19.11 2.59
C ILE A 29 -18.63 -19.27 1.35
N ASN A 30 -19.04 -20.10 0.40
CA ASN A 30 -18.31 -20.31 -0.86
C ASN A 30 -18.11 -19.00 -1.63
N SER A 31 -19.15 -18.15 -1.70
CA SER A 31 -19.06 -16.85 -2.38
C SER A 31 -18.10 -15.86 -1.71
N ILE A 32 -17.98 -15.91 -0.38
CA ILE A 32 -17.04 -15.09 0.39
C ILE A 32 -15.61 -15.56 0.15
N GLU A 33 -15.37 -16.88 0.17
CA GLU A 33 -14.06 -17.47 -0.09
C GLU A 33 -13.56 -17.17 -1.51
N GLU A 34 -14.43 -17.27 -2.52
CA GLU A 34 -14.11 -16.85 -3.88
C GLU A 34 -13.74 -15.37 -3.96
N THR A 35 -14.49 -14.52 -3.26
CA THR A 35 -14.21 -13.07 -3.21
C THR A 35 -12.86 -12.77 -2.57
N VAL A 36 -12.55 -13.41 -1.45
CA VAL A 36 -11.25 -13.29 -0.76
C VAL A 36 -10.11 -13.75 -1.66
N ASN A 37 -10.26 -14.91 -2.31
CA ASN A 37 -9.26 -15.44 -3.24
C ASN A 37 -9.01 -14.50 -4.43
N ASN A 38 -10.07 -13.91 -4.99
CA ASN A 38 -9.94 -12.94 -6.08
C ASN A 38 -9.17 -11.69 -5.65
N ILE A 39 -9.44 -11.18 -4.43
CA ILE A 39 -8.72 -10.04 -3.88
C ILE A 39 -7.24 -10.39 -3.66
N GLU A 40 -6.95 -11.54 -3.04
CA GLU A 40 -5.56 -12.00 -2.81
C GLU A 40 -4.79 -12.15 -4.14
N GLN A 41 -5.41 -12.72 -5.18
CA GLN A 41 -4.82 -12.82 -6.52
C GLN A 41 -4.57 -11.45 -7.15
N SER A 42 -5.53 -10.52 -7.02
CA SER A 42 -5.38 -9.16 -7.56
C SER A 42 -4.22 -8.40 -6.90
N LEU A 43 -4.06 -8.55 -5.58
CA LEU A 43 -2.94 -7.96 -4.82
C LEU A 43 -1.60 -8.57 -5.23
N ASN A 44 -1.56 -9.88 -5.46
CA ASN A 44 -0.37 -10.56 -5.92
C ASN A 44 0.09 -10.06 -7.28
N ASN A 45 -0.85 -9.86 -8.21
CA ASN A 45 -0.59 -9.36 -9.57
C ASN A 45 -0.38 -7.84 -9.63
N TRP A 46 -0.72 -7.11 -8.57
CA TRP A 46 -0.58 -5.66 -8.52
C TRP A 46 0.90 -5.25 -8.47
N THR A 47 1.24 -4.22 -9.26
CA THR A 47 2.56 -3.60 -9.32
C THR A 47 2.42 -2.07 -9.30
N ILE A 48 3.47 -1.38 -8.85
CA ILE A 48 3.52 0.09 -8.84
C ILE A 48 3.34 0.62 -10.28
N PRO A 49 2.44 1.58 -10.51
CA PRO A 49 2.25 2.16 -11.83
C PRO A 49 3.52 2.85 -12.31
N LYS A 50 3.99 2.47 -13.49
CA LYS A 50 5.16 3.08 -14.13
C LYS A 50 4.81 4.48 -14.63
N THR A 51 5.64 5.46 -14.29
CA THR A 51 5.50 6.84 -14.78
C THR A 51 6.46 7.09 -15.94
N ASN A 52 5.99 7.74 -17.00
CA ASN A 52 6.86 8.13 -18.11
C ASN A 52 7.77 9.29 -17.69
N ILE A 53 9.08 9.13 -17.85
CA ILE A 53 10.05 10.11 -17.37
C ILE A 53 9.93 11.49 -18.03
N ASN A 54 9.44 11.56 -19.27
CA ASN A 54 9.25 12.81 -20.01
C ASN A 54 8.17 13.69 -19.37
N THR A 55 7.31 13.11 -18.52
CA THR A 55 6.32 13.85 -17.74
C THR A 55 6.90 14.47 -16.48
N ILE A 56 8.02 13.93 -15.98
CA ILE A 56 8.71 14.37 -14.77
C ILE A 56 9.77 15.42 -15.15
N TYR A 57 10.55 15.14 -16.20
CA TYR A 57 11.56 16.04 -16.73
C TYR A 57 11.16 16.48 -18.13
N ARG A 58 10.91 17.78 -18.30
CA ARG A 58 10.73 18.36 -19.63
C ARG A 58 12.10 18.45 -20.30
N ILE A 59 12.38 17.41 -21.05
CA ILE A 59 13.55 17.32 -21.89
C ILE A 59 13.43 18.38 -22.98
N GLY A 60 14.36 19.33 -23.00
CA GLY A 60 14.56 20.21 -24.15
C GLY A 60 15.41 19.55 -25.24
N THR A 61 15.73 20.31 -26.29
CA THR A 61 16.70 19.94 -27.35
C THR A 61 18.15 19.86 -26.86
N PHE A 62 18.43 20.23 -25.60
CA PHE A 62 19.76 20.11 -25.01
C PHE A 62 19.91 18.80 -24.23
N ASP A 63 20.93 18.04 -24.64
CA ASP A 63 21.30 16.68 -24.22
C ASP A 63 21.84 16.58 -22.77
N TYR A 64 21.28 17.33 -21.81
CA TYR A 64 21.65 17.23 -20.38
C TYR A 64 21.20 15.91 -19.71
N PHE A 65 20.71 14.97 -20.51
CA PHE A 65 20.12 13.70 -20.12
C PHE A 65 21.01 12.69 -19.40
N GLN A 66 22.31 12.94 -19.27
CA GLN A 66 23.24 11.92 -18.79
C GLN A 66 23.18 11.64 -17.27
N GLY A 67 22.13 12.07 -16.55
CA GLY A 67 22.15 12.10 -15.09
C GLY A 67 20.97 11.52 -14.33
N TYR A 68 19.91 11.01 -14.96
CA TYR A 68 18.78 10.47 -14.18
C TYR A 68 19.01 9.00 -13.80
N SER A 69 18.65 8.64 -12.57
CA SER A 69 18.70 7.27 -12.06
C SER A 69 17.38 6.93 -11.39
N ILE A 70 16.80 5.79 -11.75
CA ILE A 70 15.63 5.25 -11.04
C ILE A 70 16.17 4.32 -9.94
N LYS A 71 15.83 4.63 -8.69
CA LYS A 71 16.15 3.79 -7.53
C LYS A 71 14.85 3.26 -6.94
N MET A 72 14.80 1.95 -6.76
CA MET A 72 13.71 1.25 -6.10
C MET A 72 14.28 0.65 -4.81
N THR A 73 13.58 0.88 -3.70
CA THR A 73 13.91 0.29 -2.41
C THR A 73 12.66 -0.41 -1.90
N GLU A 74 12.80 -1.70 -1.59
CA GLU A 74 11.72 -2.53 -1.06
C GLU A 74 12.09 -2.99 0.34
N GLN A 75 11.13 -2.96 1.26
CA GLN A 75 11.31 -3.42 2.63
C GLN A 75 10.03 -4.12 3.10
N THR A 76 10.20 -5.32 3.66
CA THR A 76 9.12 -6.05 4.31
C THR A 76 9.08 -5.69 5.79
N LEU A 77 7.94 -5.19 6.25
CA LEU A 77 7.72 -4.79 7.63
C LEU A 77 6.83 -5.82 8.34
N SER A 78 7.17 -6.17 9.58
CA SER A 78 6.29 -6.95 10.45
C SER A 78 5.35 -6.00 11.19
N ILE A 79 4.08 -6.40 11.37
CA ILE A 79 3.03 -5.62 12.07
C ILE A 79 3.45 -5.22 13.49
N GLY A 80 4.28 -6.02 14.16
CA GLY A 80 4.66 -5.79 15.56
C GLY A 80 5.69 -4.66 15.79
N GLN A 81 6.20 -4.01 14.74
CA GLN A 81 7.18 -2.94 14.89
C GLN A 81 6.50 -1.57 14.91
N ASN A 82 6.70 -0.82 15.99
CA ASN A 82 6.00 0.47 16.20
C ASN A 82 6.45 1.59 15.24
N GLN A 83 7.70 1.57 14.78
CA GLN A 83 8.22 2.55 13.83
C GLN A 83 9.40 1.96 13.06
N GLN A 84 9.41 2.16 11.74
CA GLN A 84 10.54 1.82 10.88
C GLN A 84 10.84 2.98 9.94
N ASN A 85 12.13 3.20 9.68
CA ASN A 85 12.60 4.20 8.73
C ASN A 85 13.13 3.48 7.49
N LEU A 86 12.71 3.96 6.32
CA LEU A 86 13.21 3.51 5.02
C LEU A 86 13.93 4.66 4.36
N HIS A 87 15.25 4.56 4.20
CA HIS A 87 16.00 5.55 3.45
C HIS A 87 15.77 5.36 1.96
N LEU A 88 15.36 6.44 1.27
CA LEU A 88 15.16 6.42 -0.19
C LEU A 88 16.45 6.08 -0.95
N LEU A 89 17.59 6.50 -0.42
CA LEU A 89 18.92 6.31 -1.00
C LEU A 89 19.82 5.62 0.02
N SER A 90 20.62 4.65 -0.44
CA SER A 90 21.61 4.00 0.41
C SER A 90 22.79 4.93 0.66
N SER A 91 23.44 4.80 1.83
CA SER A 91 24.62 5.62 2.18
C SER A 91 25.73 5.52 1.14
N ARG A 92 25.89 4.34 0.52
CA ARG A 92 26.82 4.13 -0.60
C ARG A 92 26.45 4.97 -1.82
N SER A 93 25.18 4.98 -2.22
CA SER A 93 24.73 5.78 -3.37
C SER A 93 24.89 7.27 -3.14
N ILE A 94 24.68 7.74 -1.90
CA ILE A 94 24.90 9.14 -1.52
C ILE A 94 26.38 9.49 -1.61
N LEU A 95 27.26 8.61 -1.12
CA LEU A 95 28.71 8.82 -1.17
C LEU A 95 29.22 8.87 -2.63
N GLU A 96 28.82 7.90 -3.46
CA GLU A 96 29.15 7.87 -4.89
C GLU A 96 28.61 9.08 -5.64
N HIS A 97 27.42 9.59 -5.29
CA HIS A 97 26.88 10.79 -5.91
C HIS A 97 27.65 12.05 -5.51
N ARG A 98 28.03 12.17 -4.24
CA ARG A 98 28.78 13.33 -3.70
C ARG A 98 30.17 13.47 -4.32
N THR A 99 30.82 12.39 -4.77
CA THR A 99 32.13 12.49 -5.44
C THR A 99 32.02 13.09 -6.84
N LYS A 100 30.88 12.93 -7.52
CA LYS A 100 30.69 13.33 -8.91
C LYS A 100 29.87 14.60 -9.08
N TYR A 101 28.93 14.88 -8.18
CA TYR A 101 27.96 15.96 -8.33
C TYR A 101 27.79 16.78 -7.05
N LYS A 102 27.57 18.08 -7.21
CA LYS A 102 27.33 19.02 -6.09
C LYS A 102 25.89 19.03 -5.59
N PHE A 103 24.94 18.65 -6.45
CA PHE A 103 23.52 18.73 -6.17
C PHE A 103 22.83 17.40 -6.51
N LEU A 104 21.78 17.09 -5.77
CA LEU A 104 20.87 16.00 -6.05
C LEU A 104 19.48 16.60 -6.23
N HIS A 105 18.82 16.25 -7.33
CA HIS A 105 17.43 16.64 -7.56
C HIS A 105 16.57 15.39 -7.63
N VAL A 106 15.49 15.37 -6.86
CA VAL A 106 14.51 14.28 -6.81
C VAL A 106 13.23 14.76 -7.47
N GLY A 107 13.01 14.34 -8.71
CA GLY A 107 11.84 14.78 -9.50
C GLY A 107 10.54 14.06 -9.14
N LEU A 108 10.62 12.79 -8.72
CA LEU A 108 9.45 11.99 -8.35
C LEU A 108 9.81 10.97 -7.27
N VAL A 109 8.95 10.85 -6.27
CA VAL A 109 8.96 9.76 -5.30
C VAL A 109 7.62 9.05 -5.39
N GLN A 110 7.65 7.74 -5.69
CA GLN A 110 6.47 6.88 -5.65
C GLN A 110 6.62 5.91 -4.48
N ILE A 111 5.58 5.81 -3.66
CA ILE A 111 5.54 4.87 -2.54
C ILE A 111 4.34 3.95 -2.73
N ALA A 112 4.53 2.67 -2.41
CA ALA A 112 3.46 1.71 -2.32
C ALA A 112 3.60 0.82 -1.11
N ILE A 113 2.46 0.42 -0.57
CA ILE A 113 2.35 -0.54 0.52
C ILE A 113 1.59 -1.73 -0.03
N LYS A 114 2.25 -2.89 -0.05
CA LYS A 114 1.62 -4.15 -0.43
C LYS A 114 1.37 -4.96 0.84
N PRO A 115 0.11 -5.16 1.26
CA PRO A 115 -0.18 -6.02 2.39
C PRO A 115 0.20 -7.46 2.04
N LEU A 116 0.94 -8.12 2.93
CA LEU A 116 1.35 -9.52 2.79
C LEU A 116 0.56 -10.47 3.71
N PHE A 117 -0.50 -9.97 4.33
CA PHE A 117 -1.33 -10.69 5.29
C PHE A 117 -2.72 -10.95 4.72
N ARG A 118 -3.40 -11.95 5.29
CA ARG A 118 -4.77 -12.31 4.89
C ARG A 118 -5.77 -11.21 5.22
N ILE A 119 -6.81 -11.12 4.42
CA ILE A 119 -7.93 -10.19 4.64
C ILE A 119 -8.52 -10.41 6.05
N GLY A 120 -8.79 -9.33 6.78
CA GLY A 120 -9.39 -9.36 8.11
C GLY A 120 -8.49 -8.89 9.26
N ILE A 121 -7.22 -8.58 9.00
CA ILE A 121 -6.33 -7.93 9.97
C ILE A 121 -6.45 -6.41 9.83
N ASP A 122 -6.89 -5.74 10.89
CA ASP A 122 -6.91 -4.28 10.99
C ASP A 122 -5.54 -3.79 11.47
N ALA A 123 -4.72 -3.32 10.53
CA ALA A 123 -3.38 -2.80 10.77
C ALA A 123 -3.24 -1.43 10.10
N PRO A 124 -3.58 -0.32 10.79
CA PRO A 124 -3.43 1.01 10.23
C PRO A 124 -1.95 1.33 10.01
N VAL A 125 -1.60 1.81 8.80
CA VAL A 125 -0.24 2.20 8.44
C VAL A 125 -0.17 3.71 8.27
N LEU A 126 0.74 4.36 9.01
CA LEU A 126 1.10 5.75 8.80
C LEU A 126 2.45 5.81 8.07
N LEU A 127 2.47 6.43 6.90
CA LEU A 127 3.68 6.62 6.13
C LEU A 127 4.01 8.11 5.99
N ILE A 128 5.25 8.47 6.28
CA ILE A 128 5.72 9.85 6.29
C ILE A 128 6.99 9.94 5.45
N LEU A 129 6.96 10.79 4.43
CA LEU A 129 8.17 11.23 3.73
C LEU A 129 8.67 12.50 4.43
N ARG A 130 9.85 12.40 5.04
CA ARG A 130 10.52 13.52 5.71
C ARG A 130 11.99 13.57 5.32
N ASP A 131 12.56 14.76 5.38
CA ASP A 131 14.01 14.91 5.35
C ASP A 131 14.59 14.51 6.71
N GLU A 132 15.81 13.99 6.71
CA GLU A 132 16.55 13.76 7.96
C GLU A 132 17.28 15.05 8.33
N THR A 133 16.66 15.84 9.21
CA THR A 133 17.26 17.00 9.88
C THR A 133 18.25 16.59 10.96
#